data_AF-A0A7J2IW99-F1
#
_entry.id   AF-A0A7J2IW99-F1
#
_cell.length_a   1.000
_cell.length_b   1.000
_cell.length_c   1.000
_cell.angle_alpha   90.00
_cell.angle_beta   90.00
_cell.angle_gamma   90.00
#
_symmetry.space_group_name_H-M   'P 1'
#
loop_
_entity.id
_entity.type
_entity.pdbx_description
1 polymer ?
#
loop_
_entity_poly.entity_id
_entity_poly.type
_entity_poly.pdbx_seq_one_letter_code
_entity_poly.pdbx_strand_id
1 'polypeptide(L)' 'MEDLEAKCPKCGGDMKGAEVTIRIPEVVRSFLGIRDIASGLFEEGDRILILVCQGCGYIEAYKR' A
#
# COMPACT_ATOMS: atom_id res chain seq x y z
N MET A 1 -13.53 11.69 2.82
CA MET A 1 -12.50 10.70 3.14
C MET A 1 -13.28 9.48 3.57
N GLU A 2 -13.42 8.49 2.68
CA GLU A 2 -14.14 7.25 3.00
C GLU A 2 -13.25 6.47 3.98
N ASP A 3 -13.65 6.44 5.26
CA ASP A 3 -13.11 5.48 6.21
C ASP A 3 -13.48 4.09 5.70
N LEU A 4 -12.51 3.42 5.07
CA LEU A 4 -12.60 2.01 4.70
C LEU A 4 -12.59 1.18 5.98
N GLU A 5 -13.74 1.09 6.64
CA GLU A 5 -13.95 0.28 7.83
C GLU A 5 -13.97 -1.19 7.44
N ALA A 6 -12.87 -1.87 7.71
CA ALA A 6 -12.72 -3.32 7.54
C ALA A 6 -12.47 -3.99 8.90
N LYS A 7 -12.89 -5.26 9.02
CA LYS A 7 -12.61 -6.08 10.20
C LYS A 7 -11.38 -6.93 9.95
N CYS A 8 -10.52 -7.03 10.96
CA CYS A 8 -9.30 -7.83 10.87
C CYS A 8 -9.63 -9.32 10.76
N PRO A 9 -9.14 -10.02 9.73
CA PRO A 9 -9.41 -11.44 9.55
C PRO A 9 -8.74 -12.32 10.63
N LYS A 10 -7.74 -11.78 11.37
CA LYS A 10 -7.03 -12.52 12.41
C LYS A 10 -7.66 -12.43 13.80
N CYS A 11 -8.12 -11.24 14.19
CA CYS A 11 -8.60 -11.00 15.56
C CYS A 11 -9.98 -10.34 15.65
N GLY A 12 -10.64 -10.07 14.50
CA GLY A 12 -11.94 -9.40 14.45
C GLY A 12 -11.94 -7.92 14.85
N GLY A 13 -10.78 -7.35 15.21
CA GLY A 13 -10.64 -5.94 15.58
C GLY A 13 -10.77 -4.99 14.39
N ASP A 14 -10.97 -3.70 14.66
CA ASP A 14 -11.10 -2.69 13.62
C ASP A 14 -9.80 -2.46 12.85
N MET A 15 -9.93 -2.29 11.53
CA MET A 15 -8.84 -1.90 10.65
C MET A 15 -9.06 -0.46 10.17
N LYS A 16 -7.97 0.30 10.11
CA LYS A 16 -7.96 1.63 9.48
C LYS A 16 -7.21 1.56 8.17
N GLY A 17 -7.80 2.18 7.15
CA GLY A 17 -7.21 2.28 5.82
C GLY A 17 -6.52 3.60 5.56
N ALA A 18 -5.41 3.55 4.83
CA ALA A 18 -4.80 4.70 4.18
C ALA A 18 -4.54 4.38 2.70
N GLU A 19 -4.99 5.26 1.82
CA GLU A 19 -4.61 5.21 0.40
C GLU A 19 -3.31 5.99 0.22
N VAL A 20 -2.28 5.30 -0.27
CA VAL A 20 -0.97 5.87 -0.55
C VAL A 20 -0.74 5.83 -2.05
N THR A 21 -0.44 6.98 -2.65
CA THR A 21 0.00 7.03 -4.04
C THR A 21 1.51 6.93 -4.10
N ILE A 22 2.03 5.95 -4.86
CA ILE A 22 3.45 5.86 -5.11
C ILE A 22 3.84 6.95 -6.10
N ARG A 23 4.71 7.84 -5.64
CA ARG A 23 5.43 8.78 -6.49
C ARG A 23 6.89 8.40 -6.42
N ILE A 24 7.46 8.04 -7.57
CA ILE A 24 8.89 7.76 -7.68
C ILE A 24 9.56 9.08 -8.05
N PRO A 25 10.35 9.70 -7.15
CA PRO A 25 11.06 10.92 -7.49
C PRO A 25 12.02 10.66 -8.66
N GLU A 26 12.18 11.65 -9.53
CA GLU A 26 13.04 11.54 -10.72
C GLU A 26 14.48 11.15 -10.36
N VAL A 27 15.00 11.67 -9.25
CA VAL A 27 16.31 11.30 -8.71
C VAL A 27 16.41 9.82 -8.36
N VAL A 28 15.32 9.19 -7.89
CA VAL A 28 15.27 7.77 -7.54
C VAL A 28 15.09 6.89 -8.78
N ARG A 29 14.36 7.37 -9.82
CA ARG A 29 14.27 6.68 -11.12
C ARG A 29 15.66 6.40 -11.73
N SER A 30 16.62 7.29 -11.53
CA SER A 30 18.00 7.11 -12.02
C SER A 30 18.77 6.00 -11.30
N PHE A 31 18.34 5.57 -10.11
CA PHE A 31 18.96 4.50 -9.33
C PHE A 31 18.18 3.18 -9.38
N LEU A 32 16.92 3.20 -9.83
CA LEU A 32 16.13 1.99 -10.03
C LEU A 32 16.58 1.30 -11.31
N GLY A 33 17.00 0.04 -11.21
CA GLY A 33 17.37 -0.75 -12.37
C GLY A 33 16.16 -1.03 -13.24
N ILE A 34 16.36 -1.20 -14.55
CA ILE A 34 15.30 -1.60 -15.52
C ILE A 34 14.53 -2.84 -15.04
N ARG A 35 15.18 -3.74 -14.29
CA ARG A 35 14.58 -4.92 -13.67
C ARG A 35 13.59 -4.60 -12.54
N ASP A 36 13.86 -3.57 -11.74
CA ASP A 36 12.99 -3.18 -10.63
C ASP A 36 11.70 -2.56 -11.16
N ILE A 37 11.81 -1.75 -12.22
CA ILE A 37 10.65 -1.18 -12.95
C ILE A 37 9.88 -2.27 -13.70
N ALA A 38 10.58 -3.19 -14.39
CA ALA A 38 9.95 -4.26 -15.16
C ALA A 38 9.34 -5.39 -14.30
N SER A 39 9.67 -5.44 -13.00
CA SER A 39 9.06 -6.41 -12.08
C SER A 39 7.55 -6.21 -11.89
N GLY A 40 7.02 -5.04 -12.27
CA GLY A 40 5.60 -4.70 -12.14
C GLY A 40 5.12 -4.58 -10.69
N LEU A 41 6.04 -4.68 -9.71
CA LEU A 41 5.71 -4.63 -8.29
C LEU A 41 5.16 -3.26 -7.90
N PHE A 42 5.73 -2.17 -8.44
CA PHE A 42 5.30 -0.81 -8.17
C PHE A 42 5.58 0.09 -9.39
N GLU A 43 4.53 0.67 -9.96
CA GLU A 43 4.57 1.62 -11.05
C GLU A 43 4.27 3.03 -10.54
N GLU A 44 4.76 4.05 -11.26
CA GLU A 44 4.49 5.43 -10.88
C GLU A 44 3.01 5.77 -11.04
N GLY A 45 2.42 6.30 -9.98
CA GLY A 45 0.98 6.57 -9.93
C GLY A 45 0.16 5.41 -9.39
N ASP A 46 0.77 4.26 -9.06
CA ASP A 46 0.09 3.17 -8.36
C ASP A 46 -0.54 3.67 -7.07
N ARG A 47 -1.78 3.25 -6.84
CA ARG A 47 -2.50 3.52 -5.60
C ARG A 47 -2.51 2.26 -4.77
N ILE A 48 -1.91 2.34 -3.59
CA ILE A 48 -1.91 1.23 -2.65
C ILE A 48 -2.84 1.59 -1.50
N LEU A 49 -3.86 0.76 -1.30
CA LEU A 49 -4.65 0.80 -0.09
C LEU A 49 -3.97 -0.08 0.95
N ILE A 50 -3.56 0.52 2.07
CA ILE A 50 -3.00 -0.19 3.22
C ILE A 50 -4.03 -0.19 4.34
N LEU A 51 -4.42 -1.36 4.82
CA LEU A 51 -5.28 -1.55 5.98
C LEU A 51 -4.43 -2.05 7.16
N VAL A 52 -4.54 -1.40 8.31
CA VAL A 52 -3.82 -1.80 9.54
C VAL A 52 -4.82 -2.06 10.67
N CYS A 53 -4.76 -3.25 11.26
CA CYS A 53 -5.56 -3.60 12.42
C CYS A 53 -5.04 -2.91 13.68
N GLN A 54 -5.92 -2.20 14.38
CA GLN A 54 -5.57 -1.49 15.62
C GLN A 54 -5.39 -2.42 16.83
N GLY A 55 -5.90 -3.65 16.76
CA GLY A 55 -5.84 -4.62 17.86
C GLY A 55 -4.58 -5.51 17.86
N CYS A 56 -4.22 -6.08 16.71
CA CYS A 56 -3.10 -7.04 16.61
C CYS A 56 -1.97 -6.60 15.67
N GLY A 57 -2.09 -5.45 15.00
CA GLY A 57 -1.07 -4.96 14.06
C GLY A 57 -1.00 -5.70 12.73
N TYR A 58 -2.00 -6.55 12.41
CA TYR A 58 -2.10 -7.18 11.09
C TYR A 58 -2.23 -6.13 9.98
N ILE A 59 -1.49 -6.32 8.88
CA ILE A 59 -1.42 -5.39 7.75
C ILE A 59 -1.89 -6.12 6.49
N GLU A 60 -2.76 -5.47 5.72
CA GLU A 60 -3.17 -5.86 4.37
C GLU A 60 -2.86 -4.72 3.41
N ALA A 61 -2.36 -5.05 2.22
CA ALA A 61 -2.03 -4.07 1.18
C ALA A 61 -2.60 -4.53 -0.16
N TYR A 62 -3.30 -3.63 -0.85
CA TYR A 62 -3.91 -3.87 -2.14
C TYR A 62 -3.45 -2.81 -3.14
N LYS A 63 -2.94 -3.24 -4.30
CA LYS A 63 -2.73 -2.36 -5.45
C LYS A 63 -4.10 -2.15 -6.13
N ARG A 64 -4.53 -0.89 -6.27
CA ARG A 64 -5.75 -0.47 -6.97
C ARG A 64 -5.43 0.02 -8.38
#